data_AF-A0A0B5KCN9-F1
#
_entry.id   AF-A0A0B5KCN9-F1
#
_cell.length_a   1.000
_cell.length_b   1.000
_cell.length_c   1.000
_cell.angle_alpha   90.00
_cell.angle_beta   90.00
_cell.angle_gamma   90.00
#
_symmetry.space_group_name_H-M   'P 1'
#
loop_
_entity.id
_entity.type
_entity.pdbx_description
1 polymer ?
#
loop_
_entity_poly.entity_id
_entity_poly.type
_entity_poly.pdbx_seq_one_letter_code
_entity_poly.pdbx_strand_id
1 'polypeptide(L)'
;MTDGFSQRTPQQALAALLERFTPQRLLLVGTRFPALDAFAQAHPQVTIAMSAPGPLPAELAAQRFDLAVLVDCLEHLPKRTGLELLGGIRNLNASRVAVLADLAACGWQDTDFFALALSASEKFRRDQQVLSLFTYDLHDYKQVPDWLNAKFWANPENFGKYWW
;
A
#
# COMPACT_ATOMS: atom_id res chain seq x y z
N MET A 1 -13.17 -9.64 2.98
CA MET A 1 -13.84 -8.34 3.16
C MET A 1 -13.99 -8.10 4.64
N THR A 2 -13.45 -7.00 5.17
CA THR A 2 -13.73 -6.58 6.55
C THR A 2 -15.11 -5.94 6.55
N ASP A 3 -16.14 -6.71 6.91
CA ASP A 3 -17.55 -6.26 6.95
C ASP A 3 -17.86 -5.31 8.12
N GLY A 4 -16.85 -4.93 8.91
CA GLY A 4 -17.00 -4.08 10.09
C GLY A 4 -16.01 -2.93 10.15
N PHE A 5 -16.38 -1.87 10.88
CA PHE A 5 -15.48 -0.79 11.22
C PHE A 5 -14.49 -1.24 12.30
N SER A 6 -13.23 -0.87 12.13
CA SER A 6 -12.18 -1.13 13.10
C SER A 6 -12.44 -0.37 14.39
N GLN A 7 -12.10 -0.98 15.53
CA GLN A 7 -12.04 -0.32 16.82
C GLN A 7 -10.77 0.56 16.96
N ARG A 8 -9.79 0.37 16.07
CA ARG A 8 -8.63 1.25 15.98
C ARG A 8 -9.00 2.56 15.29
N THR A 9 -8.31 3.63 15.63
CA THR A 9 -8.31 4.84 14.83
C THR A 9 -7.41 4.66 13.60
N PRO A 10 -7.58 5.46 12.52
CA PRO A 10 -6.66 5.45 11.40
C PRO A 10 -5.19 5.64 11.82
N GLN A 11 -4.94 6.47 12.84
CA GLN A 11 -3.58 6.69 13.34
C GLN A 11 -3.00 5.49 14.08
N GLN A 12 -3.82 4.75 14.83
CA GLN A 12 -3.38 3.50 15.44
C GLN A 12 -3.10 2.41 14.39
N ALA A 13 -3.89 2.36 13.31
CA ALA A 13 -3.66 1.43 12.22
C ALA A 13 -2.37 1.75 11.44
N LEU A 14 -2.14 3.03 11.11
CA LEU A 14 -0.90 3.48 10.47
C LEU A 14 0.32 3.28 11.39
N ALA A 15 0.20 3.58 12.69
CA ALA A 15 1.27 3.30 13.66
C ALA A 15 1.62 1.80 13.69
N ALA A 16 0.61 0.93 13.79
CA ALA A 16 0.82 -0.52 13.78
C ALA A 16 1.46 -1.01 12.47
N LEU A 17 1.13 -0.37 11.33
CA LEU A 17 1.74 -0.68 10.05
C LEU A 17 3.23 -0.27 10.01
N LEU A 18 3.56 0.93 10.53
CA LEU A 18 4.93 1.42 10.64
C LEU A 18 5.76 0.50 11.55
N GLU A 19 5.23 0.12 12.71
CA GLU A 19 5.89 -0.82 13.65
C GLU A 19 6.02 -2.23 13.08
N ARG A 20 5.04 -2.72 12.32
CA ARG A 20 5.12 -4.04 11.69
C ARG A 20 6.27 -4.12 10.68
N PHE A 21 6.45 -3.08 9.88
CA PHE A 21 7.40 -3.10 8.77
C PHE A 21 8.74 -2.45 9.08
N THR A 22 8.78 -1.55 10.05
CA THR A 22 9.96 -0.75 10.45
C THR A 22 10.79 -0.29 9.24
N PRO A 23 10.18 0.44 8.27
CA PRO A 23 10.87 0.79 7.03
C PRO A 23 12.08 1.69 7.31
N GLN A 24 13.19 1.49 6.60
CA GLN A 24 14.34 2.40 6.66
C GLN A 24 14.17 3.57 5.69
N ARG A 25 13.48 3.34 4.56
CA ARG A 25 13.15 4.35 3.56
C ARG A 25 11.64 4.38 3.35
N LEU A 26 11.01 5.49 3.75
CA LEU A 26 9.58 5.70 3.63
C LEU A 26 9.30 6.84 2.65
N LEU A 27 8.36 6.61 1.73
CA LEU A 27 7.78 7.67 0.91
C LEU A 27 6.40 8.02 1.46
N LEU A 28 6.17 9.28 1.79
CA LEU A 28 4.85 9.81 2.10
C LEU A 28 4.36 10.68 0.93
N VAL A 29 3.17 10.41 0.42
CA VAL A 29 2.49 11.28 -0.54
C VAL A 29 1.20 11.82 0.07
N GLY A 30 1.06 13.14 0.07
CA GLY A 30 -0.04 13.83 0.75
C GLY A 30 0.34 14.34 2.13
N THR A 31 -0.55 14.16 3.10
CA THR A 31 -0.48 14.89 4.38
C THR A 31 0.28 14.11 5.46
N ARG A 32 1.16 14.81 6.18
CA ARG A 32 1.89 14.28 7.33
C ARG A 32 0.94 14.05 8.51
N PHE A 33 1.20 13.00 9.29
CA PHE A 33 0.31 12.59 10.38
C PHE A 33 1.09 12.22 11.66
N PRO A 34 0.48 12.32 12.86
CA PRO A 34 1.20 12.19 14.13
C PRO A 34 1.92 10.86 14.34
N ALA A 35 1.36 9.75 13.85
CA ALA A 35 2.00 8.44 13.99
C ALA A 35 3.32 8.35 13.21
N LEU A 36 3.46 9.07 12.08
CA LEU A 36 4.73 9.13 11.35
C LEU A 36 5.77 9.95 12.12
N ASP A 37 5.35 11.01 12.80
CA ASP A 37 6.26 11.82 13.62
C ASP A 37 6.78 11.05 14.83
N ALA A 38 5.89 10.33 15.52
CA ALA A 38 6.29 9.45 16.61
C ALA A 38 7.26 8.35 16.13
N PHE A 39 6.98 7.75 14.98
CA PHE A 39 7.88 6.75 14.37
C PHE A 39 9.26 7.34 14.03
N ALA A 40 9.31 8.53 13.40
CA ALA A 40 10.57 9.19 13.07
C ALA A 40 11.41 9.53 14.31
N GLN A 41 10.78 9.89 15.43
CA GLN A 41 11.46 10.12 16.71
C GLN A 41 12.03 8.83 17.30
N ALA A 42 11.28 7.73 17.22
CA ALA A 42 11.70 6.42 17.72
C ALA A 42 12.78 5.76 16.84
N HIS A 43 12.85 6.11 15.55
CA HIS A 43 13.78 5.55 14.57
C HIS A 43 14.58 6.65 13.85
N PRO A 44 15.58 7.29 14.50
CA PRO A 44 16.32 8.43 13.93
C PRO A 44 17.01 8.17 12.58
N GLN A 45 17.26 6.90 12.25
CA GLN A 45 17.85 6.45 11.00
C GLN A 45 16.88 6.35 9.82
N VAL A 46 15.56 6.47 10.06
CA VAL A 46 14.58 6.41 8.96
C VAL A 46 14.77 7.63 8.04
N THR A 47 14.80 7.36 6.74
CA THR A 47 14.75 8.40 5.72
C THR A 47 13.31 8.53 5.23
N ILE A 48 12.68 9.69 5.50
CA ILE A 48 11.32 9.98 5.05
C ILE A 48 11.38 10.98 3.90
N ALA A 49 11.01 10.55 2.70
CA ALA A 49 10.76 11.43 1.57
C ALA A 49 9.30 11.84 1.53
N MET A 50 9.02 13.08 1.14
CA MET A 50 7.66 13.60 1.03
C MET A 50 7.38 14.16 -0.36
N SER A 51 6.16 13.95 -0.84
CA SER A 51 5.66 14.55 -2.07
C SER A 51 4.22 15.01 -1.91
N ALA A 52 3.84 16.08 -2.61
CA ALA A 52 2.45 16.48 -2.71
C ALA A 52 1.66 15.51 -3.60
N PRO A 53 0.33 15.44 -3.50
CA PRO A 53 -0.48 14.65 -4.41
C PRO A 53 -0.25 15.07 -5.87
N GLY A 54 0.12 14.11 -6.70
CA GLY A 54 0.42 14.33 -8.13
C GLY A 54 1.55 13.44 -8.63
N PRO A 55 2.02 13.64 -9.87
CA PRO A 55 3.17 12.91 -10.40
C PRO A 55 4.38 13.05 -9.48
N LEU A 56 5.06 11.93 -9.20
CA LEU A 56 6.26 11.98 -8.37
C LEU A 56 7.36 12.81 -9.07
N PRO A 57 8.02 13.72 -8.33
CA PRO A 57 9.22 14.39 -8.82
C PRO A 57 10.28 13.39 -9.27
N ALA A 58 11.04 13.72 -10.33
CA ALA A 58 12.01 12.81 -10.95
C ALA A 58 13.01 12.22 -9.94
N GLU A 59 13.45 13.03 -8.96
CA GLU A 59 14.37 12.60 -7.91
C GLU A 59 13.78 11.50 -7.03
N LEU A 60 12.48 11.57 -6.71
CA LEU A 60 11.79 10.54 -5.91
C LEU A 60 11.40 9.34 -6.78
N ALA A 61 11.00 9.59 -8.03
CA ALA A 61 10.65 8.56 -8.99
C ALA A 61 11.84 7.64 -9.35
N ALA A 62 13.07 8.16 -9.24
CA ALA A 62 14.30 7.40 -9.43
C ALA A 62 14.75 6.59 -8.19
N GLN A 63 14.00 6.65 -7.09
CA GLN A 63 14.36 6.00 -5.83
C GLN A 63 13.48 4.79 -5.50
N ARG A 64 14.03 3.91 -4.66
CA ARG A 64 13.33 2.79 -4.03
C ARG A 64 13.07 3.07 -2.56
N PHE A 65 11.90 2.64 -2.11
CA PHE A 65 11.38 2.77 -0.75
C PHE A 65 10.90 1.40 -0.25
N ASP A 66 11.02 1.19 1.05
CA ASP A 66 10.55 -0.04 1.70
C ASP A 66 9.03 -0.02 1.85
N LEU A 67 8.49 1.18 2.07
CA LEU A 67 7.06 1.47 2.23
C LEU A 67 6.73 2.83 1.60
N ALA A 68 5.66 2.87 0.81
CA ALA A 68 4.98 4.11 0.45
C ALA A 68 3.65 4.23 1.21
N VAL A 69 3.37 5.42 1.74
CA VAL A 69 2.13 5.75 2.45
C VAL A 69 1.47 6.92 1.73
N LEU A 70 0.21 6.74 1.33
CA LEU A 70 -0.61 7.77 0.70
C LEU A 70 -1.76 8.11 1.66
N VAL A 71 -1.81 9.35 2.11
CA VAL A 71 -2.81 9.86 3.07
C VAL A 71 -3.27 11.22 2.59
N ASP A 72 -4.59 11.43 2.50
CA ASP A 72 -5.16 12.72 2.04
C ASP A 72 -4.52 13.12 0.69
N CYS A 73 -4.63 12.22 -0.27
CA CYS A 73 -3.88 12.25 -1.52
C CYS A 73 -4.78 12.00 -2.73
N LEU A 74 -5.48 10.87 -2.77
CA LEU A 74 -6.30 10.52 -3.94
C LEU A 74 -7.53 11.41 -4.06
N GLU A 75 -7.99 11.99 -2.96
CA GLU A 75 -9.06 12.97 -2.84
C GLU A 75 -8.80 14.24 -3.64
N HIS A 76 -7.52 14.55 -3.90
CA HIS A 76 -7.09 15.78 -4.57
C HIS A 76 -6.69 15.55 -6.04
N LEU A 77 -6.90 14.35 -6.57
CA LEU A 77 -6.43 13.97 -7.89
C LEU A 77 -7.56 13.47 -8.79
N PRO A 78 -7.55 13.83 -10.09
CA PRO A 78 -8.34 13.12 -11.07
C PRO A 78 -8.01 11.63 -11.04
N LYS A 79 -9.03 10.77 -11.15
CA LYS A 79 -8.90 9.31 -11.04
C LYS A 79 -7.77 8.73 -11.90
N ARG A 80 -7.61 9.21 -13.14
CA ARG A 80 -6.53 8.80 -14.04
C ARG A 80 -5.14 9.09 -13.47
N THR A 81 -4.91 10.30 -12.99
CA THR A 81 -3.62 10.71 -12.40
C THR A 81 -3.34 9.92 -11.12
N GLY A 82 -4.37 9.66 -10.30
CA GLY A 82 -4.22 8.81 -9.12
C GLY A 82 -3.84 7.36 -9.47
N LEU A 83 -4.40 6.79 -10.55
CA LEU A 83 -4.03 5.46 -11.05
C LEU A 83 -2.59 5.41 -11.54
N GLU A 84 -2.16 6.41 -12.30
CA GLU A 84 -0.78 6.52 -12.78
C GLU A 84 0.21 6.65 -11.61
N LEU A 85 -0.13 7.47 -10.59
CA LEU A 85 0.65 7.64 -9.37
C LEU A 85 0.74 6.34 -8.56
N LEU A 86 -0.40 5.76 -8.18
CA LEU A 86 -0.44 4.59 -7.30
C LEU A 86 0.15 3.36 -7.99
N GLY A 87 -0.18 3.15 -9.27
CA GLY A 87 0.39 2.07 -10.08
C GLY A 87 1.90 2.25 -10.30
N GLY A 88 2.34 3.48 -10.56
CA GLY A 88 3.77 3.81 -10.68
C GLY A 88 4.53 3.51 -9.39
N ILE A 89 4.04 4.00 -8.26
CA ILE A 89 4.64 3.75 -6.93
C ILE A 89 4.74 2.25 -6.66
N ARG A 90 3.64 1.51 -6.85
CA ARG A 90 3.57 0.07 -6.59
C ARG A 90 4.52 -0.73 -7.48
N ASN A 91 4.71 -0.32 -8.73
CA ASN A 91 5.51 -1.06 -9.70
C ASN A 91 7.00 -0.71 -9.64
N LEU A 92 7.33 0.56 -9.39
CA LEU A 92 8.68 1.08 -9.60
C LEU A 92 9.36 1.52 -8.30
N ASN A 93 8.61 2.04 -7.32
CA ASN A 93 9.19 2.77 -6.21
C ASN A 93 9.12 2.02 -4.88
N ALA A 94 8.06 1.28 -4.57
CA ALA A 94 7.87 0.71 -3.25
C ALA A 94 7.52 -0.78 -3.27
N SER A 95 8.19 -1.55 -2.40
CA SER A 95 7.87 -2.98 -2.20
C SER A 95 6.58 -3.19 -1.41
N ARG A 96 6.15 -2.16 -0.66
CA ARG A 96 4.91 -2.14 0.12
C ARG A 96 4.20 -0.81 -0.06
N VAL A 97 2.88 -0.82 -0.06
CA VAL A 97 2.07 0.39 -0.20
C VAL A 97 0.94 0.36 0.82
N ALA A 98 0.67 1.50 1.45
CA ALA A 98 -0.49 1.75 2.28
C ALA A 98 -1.22 2.99 1.76
N VAL A 99 -2.53 2.90 1.56
CA VAL A 99 -3.37 4.02 1.13
C VAL A 99 -4.51 4.16 2.11
N LEU A 100 -4.60 5.33 2.76
CA LEU A 100 -5.77 5.71 3.54
C LEU A 100 -6.60 6.67 2.70
N ALA A 101 -7.77 6.23 2.25
CA ALA A 101 -8.61 6.98 1.32
C ALA A 101 -10.05 7.15 1.84
N ASP A 102 -10.61 8.33 1.61
CA ASP A 102 -12.04 8.60 1.64
C ASP A 102 -12.63 8.33 0.24
N LEU A 103 -13.27 7.16 0.09
CA LEU A 103 -13.82 6.73 -1.21
C LEU A 103 -14.94 7.65 -1.71
N ALA A 104 -15.70 8.25 -0.79
CA ALA A 104 -16.78 9.17 -1.16
C ALA A 104 -16.24 10.49 -1.71
N ALA A 105 -15.06 10.91 -1.25
CA ALA A 105 -14.41 12.15 -1.69
C ALA A 105 -13.54 11.99 -2.95
N CYS A 106 -12.94 10.82 -3.20
CA CYS A 106 -12.02 10.62 -4.33
C CYS A 106 -12.65 9.97 -5.57
N GLY A 107 -13.86 9.41 -5.48
CA GLY A 107 -14.51 8.74 -6.62
C GLY A 107 -13.86 7.39 -7.02
N TRP A 108 -13.04 6.83 -6.13
CA TRP A 108 -12.51 5.47 -6.25
C TRP A 108 -13.46 4.48 -5.62
N GLN A 109 -13.41 3.24 -6.11
CA GLN A 109 -14.11 2.09 -5.56
C GLN A 109 -13.09 1.09 -5.01
N ASP A 110 -13.49 0.22 -4.09
CA ASP A 110 -12.62 -0.85 -3.58
C ASP A 110 -12.00 -1.68 -4.72
N THR A 111 -12.75 -1.89 -5.81
CA THR A 111 -12.31 -2.63 -7.02
C THR A 111 -11.15 -1.98 -7.75
N ASP A 112 -11.01 -0.65 -7.71
CA ASP A 112 -9.87 0.05 -8.30
C ASP A 112 -8.56 -0.30 -7.57
N PHE A 113 -8.62 -0.46 -6.25
CA PHE A 113 -7.49 -0.90 -5.43
C PHE A 113 -7.17 -2.38 -5.66
N PHE A 114 -8.21 -3.22 -5.78
CA PHE A 114 -8.04 -4.65 -6.06
C PHE A 114 -7.40 -4.89 -7.43
N ALA A 115 -7.77 -4.11 -8.44
CA ALA A 115 -7.15 -4.15 -9.76
C ALA A 115 -5.65 -3.81 -9.72
N LEU A 116 -5.22 -3.05 -8.71
CA LEU A 116 -3.82 -2.73 -8.43
C LEU A 116 -3.17 -3.68 -7.42
N ALA A 117 -3.78 -4.84 -7.15
CA ALA A 117 -3.30 -5.86 -6.23
C ALA A 117 -3.30 -5.45 -4.73
N LEU A 118 -3.89 -4.31 -4.38
CA LEU A 118 -4.07 -3.93 -2.98
C LEU A 118 -5.24 -4.73 -2.38
N SER A 119 -5.19 -4.96 -1.08
CA SER A 119 -6.28 -5.55 -0.30
C SER A 119 -6.87 -4.52 0.66
N ALA A 120 -8.18 -4.57 0.88
CA ALA A 120 -8.84 -3.78 1.92
C ALA A 120 -8.44 -4.34 3.30
N SER A 121 -7.71 -3.55 4.08
CA SER A 121 -7.23 -3.93 5.40
C SER A 121 -8.27 -3.58 6.46
N GLU A 122 -8.64 -2.30 6.55
CA GLU A 122 -9.53 -1.77 7.60
C GLU A 122 -10.41 -0.63 7.10
N LYS A 123 -11.57 -0.45 7.74
CA LYS A 123 -12.44 0.71 7.53
C LYS A 123 -12.66 1.42 8.86
N PHE A 124 -12.68 2.75 8.83
CA PHE A 124 -12.82 3.61 10.00
C PHE A 124 -13.99 4.55 9.79
N ARG A 125 -14.83 4.72 10.81
CA ARG A 125 -15.94 5.69 10.76
C ARG A 125 -15.77 6.70 11.87
N ARG A 126 -15.86 7.98 11.51
CA ARG A 126 -16.00 9.09 12.44
C ARG A 126 -17.08 10.02 11.91
N ASP A 127 -18.17 10.16 12.64
CA ASP A 127 -19.34 10.93 12.23
C ASP A 127 -19.82 10.51 10.83
N GLN A 128 -19.85 11.44 9.86
CA GLN A 128 -20.24 11.18 8.47
C GLN A 128 -19.07 10.73 7.58
N GLN A 129 -17.83 10.76 8.07
CA GLN A 129 -16.66 10.39 7.30
C GLN A 129 -16.32 8.90 7.46
N VAL A 130 -16.00 8.25 6.34
CA VAL A 130 -15.48 6.88 6.31
C VAL A 130 -14.15 6.85 5.57
N LEU A 131 -13.10 6.40 6.27
CA LEU A 131 -11.79 6.16 5.67
C LEU A 131 -11.57 4.66 5.51
N SER A 132 -11.00 4.25 4.38
CA SER A 132 -10.63 2.87 4.10
C SER A 132 -9.11 2.79 3.93
N LEU A 133 -8.49 1.85 4.64
CA LEU A 133 -7.07 1.53 4.52
C LEU A 133 -6.91 0.34 3.58
N PHE A 134 -6.20 0.57 2.49
CA PHE A 134 -5.79 -0.46 1.53
C PHE A 134 -4.28 -0.68 1.63
N THR A 135 -3.86 -1.93 1.51
CA THR A 135 -2.44 -2.30 1.64
C THR A 135 -2.01 -3.27 0.56
N TYR A 136 -0.76 -3.14 0.13
CA TYR A 136 -0.07 -4.09 -0.74
C TYR A 136 1.29 -4.43 -0.14
N ASP A 137 1.67 -5.71 -0.22
CA ASP A 137 2.99 -6.20 0.13
C ASP A 137 3.47 -7.16 -0.96
N LEU A 138 4.57 -6.81 -1.64
CA LEU A 138 5.15 -7.63 -2.70
C LEU A 138 5.55 -9.04 -2.21
N HIS A 139 5.92 -9.18 -0.93
CA HIS A 139 6.35 -10.46 -0.37
C HIS A 139 5.18 -11.45 -0.24
N ASP A 140 4.01 -10.97 0.18
CA ASP A 140 2.86 -11.81 0.49
C ASP A 140 1.78 -11.81 -0.61
N TYR A 141 1.99 -11.04 -1.69
CA TYR A 141 0.98 -10.83 -2.73
C TYR A 141 0.54 -12.11 -3.44
N LYS A 142 1.48 -13.03 -3.70
CA LYS A 142 1.16 -14.30 -4.38
C LYS A 142 1.61 -15.47 -3.53
N GLN A 143 0.65 -16.13 -2.91
CA GLN A 143 0.88 -17.44 -2.29
C GLN A 143 1.08 -18.50 -3.37
N VAL A 144 2.01 -19.44 -3.13
CA VAL A 144 2.19 -20.61 -3.99
C VAL A 144 0.92 -21.46 -3.87
N PRO A 145 0.15 -21.66 -4.96
CA PRO A 145 -1.06 -22.46 -4.86
C PRO A 145 -0.74 -23.92 -4.59
N ASP A 146 -1.62 -24.61 -3.86
CA ASP A 146 -1.46 -26.05 -3.55
C ASP A 146 -1.43 -26.96 -4.79
N TRP A 147 -1.91 -26.48 -5.93
CA TRP A 147 -1.82 -27.20 -7.20
C TRP A 147 -0.49 -26.99 -7.93
N LEU A 148 0.33 -26.02 -7.52
CA LEU A 148 1.65 -25.77 -8.10
C LEU A 148 2.72 -26.65 -7.43
N ASN A 149 2.52 -27.96 -7.51
CA ASN A 149 3.50 -28.97 -7.12
C ASN A 149 3.41 -30.19 -8.05
N ALA A 150 4.38 -31.10 -7.93
CA ALA A 150 4.46 -32.28 -8.78
C ALA A 150 3.18 -33.14 -8.77
N LYS A 151 2.41 -33.17 -7.67
CA LYS A 151 1.22 -34.02 -7.52
C LYS A 151 0.09 -33.68 -8.49
N PHE A 152 -0.03 -32.40 -8.86
CA PHE A 152 -1.10 -31.90 -9.74
C PHE A 152 -0.57 -31.40 -11.09
N TRP A 153 0.72 -31.61 -11.37
CA TRP A 153 1.34 -31.27 -12.65
C TRP A 153 0.96 -32.29 -13.71
N ALA A 154 0.76 -31.86 -14.96
CA ALA A 154 0.32 -32.73 -16.05
C ALA A 154 1.29 -33.90 -16.36
N ASN A 155 2.58 -33.76 -15.99
CA ASN A 155 3.62 -34.81 -16.05
C ASN A 155 4.50 -34.74 -14.77
N PRO A 156 4.04 -35.31 -13.65
CA PRO A 156 4.70 -35.19 -12.34
C PRO A 156 6.20 -35.53 -12.35
N GLU A 157 6.58 -36.53 -13.15
CA GLU A 157 7.95 -36.99 -13.31
C GLU A 157 8.88 -35.96 -13.97
N ASN A 158 8.33 -34.97 -14.67
CA ASN A 158 9.09 -33.91 -15.34
C ASN A 158 9.06 -32.58 -14.57
N PHE A 159 8.38 -32.53 -13.41
CA PHE A 159 8.26 -31.31 -12.60
C PHE A 159 9.65 -30.82 -12.14
N GLY A 160 9.98 -29.57 -12.48
CA GLY A 160 11.25 -28.92 -12.11
C GLY A 160 12.50 -29.44 -12.82
N LYS A 161 12.38 -30.39 -13.76
CA LYS A 161 13.53 -30.99 -14.46
C LYS A 161 13.98 -30.23 -15.71
N TYR A 162 13.03 -29.61 -16.40
CA TYR A 162 13.28 -28.91 -17.65
C TYR A 162 12.76 -27.48 -17.54
N TRP A 163 13.60 -26.54 -17.95
CA TRP A 163 13.26 -25.15 -18.17
C TRP A 163 13.42 -24.96 -19.68
N TRP A 164 12.43 -24.38 -20.34
CA TRP A 164 12.58 -24.01 -21.76
C TRP A 164 13.60 -22.88 -21.91
#